data_AF-Q5DGQ0-F1
#
_entry.id   AF-Q5DGQ0-F1
#
_cell.length_a   1.000
_cell.length_b   1.000
_cell.length_c   1.000
_cell.angle_alpha   90.00
_cell.angle_beta   90.00
_cell.angle_gamma   90.00
#
_symmetry.space_group_name_H-M   'P 1'
#
loop_
_entity.id
_entity.type
_entity.pdbx_description
1 polymer ?
#
loop_
_entity_poly.entity_id
_entity_poly.type
_entity_poly.pdbx_seq_one_letter_code
_entity_poly.pdbx_strand_id
1 'polypeptide(L)'
;MELTLSQQFWTKLFFLLNSLFGIFGIVLLALGIKGYDILVKFNIILQGTIPVIFPITIFLGCFLLLSTLIGFIGLWKPKQFIVIMHIAIVFIAVLGEICIASITISSIDQFHSTVNSSLLQAVKGYYSNKLYEEQMDRLQSRYINNFL
;
A
#
# COMPACT_ATOMS: atom_id res chain seq x y z
N MET A 1 17.32 -32.70 20.19
CA MET A 1 17.92 -31.75 21.16
C MET A 1 16.82 -30.81 21.57
N GLU A 2 16.40 -30.83 22.84
CA GLU A 2 15.37 -29.91 23.32
C GLU A 2 15.92 -28.47 23.34
N LEU A 3 15.13 -27.52 22.84
CA LEU A 3 15.48 -26.11 22.85
C LEU A 3 15.45 -25.59 24.28
N THR A 4 16.39 -24.72 24.63
CA THR A 4 16.36 -24.04 25.94
C THR A 4 15.10 -23.16 26.05
N LEU A 5 14.64 -22.87 27.26
CA LEU A 5 13.47 -22.01 27.49
C LEU A 5 13.58 -20.67 26.74
N SER A 6 14.78 -20.08 26.73
CA SER A 6 15.10 -18.86 25.98
C SER A 6 14.92 -19.06 24.46
N GLN A 7 15.48 -20.12 23.90
CA GLN A 7 15.32 -20.43 22.48
C GLN A 7 13.85 -20.67 22.09
N GLN A 8 13.09 -21.39 22.91
CA GLN A 8 11.66 -21.60 22.69
C GLN A 8 10.88 -20.29 22.67
N PHE A 9 11.20 -19.36 23.59
CA PHE A 9 10.60 -18.03 23.61
C PHE A 9 10.90 -17.26 22.32
N TRP A 10 12.18 -17.17 21.91
CA TRP A 10 12.58 -16.46 20.70
C TRP A 10 11.96 -17.04 19.43
N THR A 11 11.87 -18.37 19.33
CA THR A 11 11.22 -19.04 18.19
C THR A 11 9.72 -18.71 18.12
N LYS A 12 9.01 -18.74 19.26
CA LYS A 12 7.59 -18.38 19.32
C LYS A 12 7.36 -16.90 18.99
N LEU A 13 8.21 -16.02 19.51
CA LEU A 13 8.15 -14.59 19.22
C LEU A 13 8.40 -14.31 17.73
N PHE A 14 9.41 -14.94 17.15
CA PHE A 14 9.70 -14.84 15.72
C PHE A 14 8.52 -15.31 14.87
N PHE A 15 7.91 -16.45 15.20
CA PHE A 15 6.72 -16.95 14.52
C PHE A 15 5.56 -15.96 14.59
N LEU A 16 5.30 -15.38 15.76
CA LEU A 16 4.24 -14.40 15.96
C LEU A 16 4.47 -13.13 15.11
N LEU A 17 5.67 -12.54 15.20
CA LEU A 17 6.01 -11.32 14.46
C LEU A 17 5.97 -11.54 12.94
N ASN A 18 6.50 -12.67 12.47
CA ASN A 18 6.48 -13.00 11.05
C ASN A 18 5.04 -13.24 10.54
N SER A 19 4.17 -13.83 11.36
CA SER A 19 2.75 -13.98 11.04
C SER A 19 2.03 -12.62 10.96
N LEU A 20 2.34 -11.71 11.89
CA LEU A 20 1.82 -10.34 11.86
C LEU A 20 2.26 -9.61 10.58
N PHE A 21 3.54 -9.69 10.20
CA PHE A 21 4.01 -9.13 8.93
C PHE A 21 3.27 -9.70 7.72
N GLY A 22 2.97 -11.00 7.73
CA GLY A 22 2.14 -11.62 6.69
C GLY A 22 0.76 -10.99 6.60
N ILE A 23 0.07 -10.85 7.74
CA ILE A 23 -1.26 -10.22 7.81
C ILE A 23 -1.22 -8.77 7.31
N PHE A 24 -0.27 -7.97 7.81
CA PHE A 24 -0.10 -6.59 7.36
C PHE A 24 0.22 -6.49 5.87
N GLY A 25 1.06 -7.38 5.34
CA GLY A 25 1.37 -7.45 3.92
C GLY A 25 0.12 -7.70 3.06
N ILE A 26 -0.74 -8.64 3.46
CA ILE A 26 -2.02 -8.90 2.78
C ILE A 26 -2.93 -7.67 2.84
N VAL A 27 -3.08 -7.05 4.02
CA VAL A 27 -3.96 -5.89 4.20
C VAL A 27 -3.48 -4.71 3.35
N LEU A 28 -2.19 -4.39 3.37
CA LEU A 28 -1.61 -3.33 2.55
C LEU A 28 -1.81 -3.60 1.06
N LEU A 29 -1.55 -4.84 0.61
CA LEU A 29 -1.75 -5.20 -0.78
C LEU A 29 -3.22 -5.04 -1.20
N ALA A 30 -4.16 -5.54 -0.38
CA ALA A 30 -5.58 -5.44 -0.66
C ALA A 30 -6.07 -3.98 -0.69
N LEU A 31 -5.66 -3.15 0.28
CA LEU A 31 -6.03 -1.73 0.33
C LEU A 31 -5.40 -0.94 -0.82
N GLY A 32 -4.13 -1.20 -1.12
CA GLY A 32 -3.41 -0.57 -2.24
C GLY A 32 -4.07 -0.88 -3.59
N ILE A 33 -4.35 -2.16 -3.87
CA ILE A 33 -5.02 -2.59 -5.10
C ILE A 33 -6.44 -2.02 -5.18
N LYS A 34 -7.22 -2.09 -4.08
CA LYS A 34 -8.59 -1.57 -4.07
C LYS A 34 -8.63 -0.06 -4.31
N GLY A 35 -7.74 0.69 -3.67
CA GLY A 35 -7.63 2.14 -3.87
C GLY A 35 -7.22 2.50 -5.29
N TYR A 36 -6.23 1.79 -5.84
CA TYR A 36 -5.81 1.94 -7.23
C TYR A 36 -6.93 1.64 -8.24
N ASP A 37 -7.64 0.51 -8.08
CA ASP A 37 -8.75 0.10 -8.94
C ASP A 37 -9.90 1.13 -8.93
N ILE A 38 -10.18 1.71 -7.77
CA ILE A 38 -11.16 2.80 -7.66
C ILE A 38 -10.70 4.02 -8.47
N LEU A 39 -9.45 4.43 -8.34
CA LEU A 39 -8.95 5.64 -9.00
C LEU A 39 -8.91 5.50 -10.52
N VAL A 40 -8.50 4.34 -11.04
CA VAL A 40 -8.43 4.08 -12.48
C VAL A 40 -9.82 4.20 -13.13
N LYS A 41 -10.90 3.90 -12.39
CA LYS A 41 -12.28 4.10 -12.89
C LYS A 41 -12.65 5.58 -13.09
N PHE A 42 -11.90 6.50 -12.49
CA PHE A 42 -12.05 7.96 -12.60
C PHE A 42 -10.88 8.62 -13.37
N ASN A 43 -10.13 7.84 -14.14
CA ASN A 43 -8.91 8.30 -14.82
C ASN A 43 -9.14 9.48 -15.78
N ILE A 44 -10.35 9.63 -16.32
CA ILE A 44 -10.65 10.69 -17.31
C ILE A 44 -10.80 12.03 -16.61
N ILE A 45 -11.53 12.08 -15.49
CA ILE A 45 -11.72 13.30 -14.70
C ILE A 45 -10.48 13.65 -13.86
N LEU A 46 -9.66 12.65 -13.52
CA LEU A 46 -8.38 12.82 -12.83
C LEU A 46 -7.19 12.99 -13.80
N GLN A 47 -7.42 12.88 -15.11
CA GLN A 47 -6.39 13.05 -16.15
C GLN A 47 -5.13 12.20 -15.96
N GLY A 48 -5.24 10.93 -15.56
CA GLY A 48 -4.05 10.13 -15.29
C GLY A 48 -3.41 10.34 -13.93
N THR A 49 -3.92 11.27 -13.11
CA THR A 49 -3.31 11.59 -11.81
C THR A 49 -3.56 10.46 -10.82
N ILE A 50 -2.51 9.73 -10.47
CA ILE A 50 -2.53 8.66 -9.48
C ILE A 50 -1.56 9.05 -8.36
N PRO A 51 -2.02 9.16 -7.09
CA PRO A 51 -1.13 9.46 -5.98
C PRO A 51 -0.16 8.31 -5.76
N VAL A 52 1.09 8.67 -5.52
CA VAL A 52 2.23 7.75 -5.41
C VAL A 52 2.05 6.73 -4.28
N ILE A 53 1.21 7.05 -3.28
CA ILE A 53 0.93 6.16 -2.16
C ILE A 53 0.38 4.80 -2.61
N PHE A 54 -0.49 4.72 -3.62
CA PHE A 54 -1.07 3.44 -4.05
C PHE A 54 -0.04 2.45 -4.62
N PRO A 55 0.75 2.80 -5.65
CA PRO A 55 1.77 1.88 -6.17
C PRO A 55 2.82 1.53 -5.11
N ILE A 56 3.19 2.48 -4.23
CA ILE A 56 4.09 2.24 -3.12
C ILE A 56 3.50 1.21 -2.13
N THR A 57 2.25 1.41 -1.71
CA THR A 57 1.58 0.50 -0.77
C THR A 57 1.46 -0.91 -1.34
N ILE A 58 1.17 -1.05 -2.64
CA ILE A 58 1.16 -2.35 -3.34
C ILE A 58 2.54 -3.00 -3.29
N PHE A 59 3.59 -2.25 -3.64
CA PHE A 59 4.97 -2.76 -3.62
C PHE A 59 5.39 -3.21 -2.21
N LEU A 60 5.08 -2.42 -1.19
CA LEU A 60 5.39 -2.73 0.20
C LEU A 60 4.64 -3.97 0.69
N GLY A 61 3.36 -4.12 0.33
CA GLY A 61 2.58 -5.32 0.62
C GLY A 61 3.23 -6.58 0.05
N CYS A 62 3.65 -6.54 -1.21
CA CYS A 62 4.40 -7.65 -1.84
C CYS A 62 5.72 -7.94 -1.12
N PHE A 63 6.45 -6.90 -0.73
CA PHE A 63 7.74 -7.03 -0.05
C PHE A 63 7.60 -7.68 1.34
N LEU A 64 6.59 -7.29 2.12
CA LEU A 64 6.29 -7.88 3.43
C LEU A 64 5.90 -9.36 3.31
N LEU A 65 5.13 -9.72 2.28
CA LEU A 65 4.79 -11.12 2.00
C LEU A 65 6.03 -11.94 1.66
N LEU A 66 6.93 -11.41 0.83
CA LEU A 66 8.20 -12.06 0.51
C LEU A 66 9.08 -12.23 1.77
N SER A 67 9.19 -11.19 2.60
CA SER A 67 9.89 -11.24 3.88
C SER A 67 9.32 -12.32 4.79
N THR A 68 7.99 -12.43 4.84
CA THR A 68 7.26 -13.42 5.62
C THR A 68 7.56 -14.85 5.18
N LEU A 69 7.56 -15.10 3.86
CA LEU A 69 7.92 -16.40 3.30
C LEU A 69 9.36 -16.79 3.67
N ILE A 70 10.30 -15.85 3.52
CA ILE A 70 11.71 -16.04 3.90
C ILE A 70 11.83 -16.33 5.40
N GLY A 71 11.09 -15.62 6.24
CA GLY A 71 11.07 -15.83 7.68
C GLY A 71 10.62 -17.24 8.05
N PHE A 72 9.55 -17.75 7.43
CA PHE A 72 9.09 -19.14 7.68
C PHE A 72 10.07 -20.18 7.15
N ILE A 73 10.73 -19.94 6.01
CA ILE A 73 11.82 -20.81 5.52
C ILE A 73 12.98 -20.84 6.54
N GLY A 74 13.31 -19.70 7.14
CA GLY A 74 14.32 -19.57 8.18
C GLY A 74 14.01 -20.35 9.47
N LEU A 75 12.73 -20.53 9.81
CA LEU A 75 12.31 -21.38 10.92
C LEU A 75 12.44 -22.87 10.62
N TRP A 76 12.15 -23.29 9.38
CA TRP A 76 12.21 -24.72 9.01
C TRP A 76 13.65 -25.20 8.78
N LYS A 77 14.49 -24.36 8.16
CA LYS A 77 15.92 -24.65 7.99
C LYS A 77 16.74 -23.57 8.69
N PRO A 78 16.93 -23.65 10.02
CA PRO A 78 17.58 -22.61 10.81
C PRO A 78 19.08 -22.53 10.49
N LYS A 79 19.41 -21.89 9.36
CA LYS A 79 20.75 -21.43 9.04
C LYS A 79 20.84 -19.98 9.50
N GLN A 80 21.85 -19.64 10.29
CA GLN A 80 22.08 -18.27 10.77
C GLN A 80 22.01 -17.22 9.65
N PHE A 81 22.47 -17.57 8.45
CA PHE A 81 22.39 -16.72 7.26
C PHE A 81 20.96 -16.29 6.89
N ILE A 82 19.96 -17.19 6.99
CA ILE A 82 18.57 -16.88 6.62
C ILE A 82 17.94 -15.92 7.63
N VAL A 83 18.26 -16.07 8.91
CA VAL A 83 17.80 -15.16 9.97
C VAL A 83 18.41 -13.77 9.80
N ILE A 84 19.71 -13.67 9.48
CA ILE A 84 20.38 -12.39 9.20
C ILE A 84 19.77 -11.72 7.96
N MET A 85 19.50 -12.49 6.91
CA MET A 85 18.83 -11.99 5.70
C MET A 85 17.43 -11.45 6.00
N HIS A 86 16.65 -12.14 6.83
CA HIS A 86 15.33 -11.66 7.26
C HIS A 86 15.43 -10.33 8.04
N ILE A 87 16.37 -10.22 8.98
CA ILE A 87 16.61 -8.96 9.73
C ILE A 87 17.00 -7.82 8.78
N ALA A 88 17.87 -8.07 7.81
CA ALA A 88 18.28 -7.07 6.82
C ALA A 88 17.09 -6.61 5.94
N ILE A 89 16.25 -7.54 5.50
CA ILE A 89 15.03 -7.24 4.73
C ILE A 89 14.07 -6.37 5.55
N VAL A 90 13.83 -6.72 6.82
CA VAL A 90 12.95 -5.94 7.70
C VAL A 90 13.54 -4.54 7.95
N PHE A 91 14.86 -4.43 8.14
CA PHE A 91 15.51 -3.13 8.30
C PHE A 91 15.34 -2.23 7.07
N ILE A 92 15.55 -2.78 5.87
CA ILE A 92 15.34 -2.06 4.61
C ILE A 92 13.87 -1.66 4.46
N ALA A 93 12.92 -2.51 4.85
CA ALA A 93 11.50 -2.19 4.83
C ALA A 93 11.18 -0.94 5.68
N VAL A 94 11.70 -0.89 6.91
CA VAL A 94 11.49 0.26 7.81
C VAL A 94 12.07 1.55 7.23
N LEU A 95 13.29 1.49 6.67
CA LEU A 95 13.87 2.66 5.99
C LEU A 95 13.02 3.10 4.79
N GLY A 96 12.49 2.14 4.03
CA GLY A 96 11.54 2.38 2.95
C GLY A 96 10.31 3.15 3.44
N GLU A 97 9.67 2.69 4.52
CA GLU A 97 8.48 3.34 5.09
C GLU A 97 8.74 4.79 5.50
N ILE A 98 9.90 5.07 6.13
CA ILE A 98 10.28 6.44 6.51
C ILE A 98 10.45 7.33 5.29
N CYS A 99 11.13 6.84 4.25
CA CYS A 99 11.28 7.55 2.98
C CYS A 99 9.92 7.83 2.33
N ILE A 100 9.03 6.83 2.29
CA ILE A 100 7.68 6.94 1.72
C ILE A 100 6.85 7.99 2.47
N ALA A 101 6.85 7.95 3.80
CA ALA A 101 6.13 8.91 4.62
C ALA A 101 6.62 10.35 4.34
N SER A 102 7.94 10.51 4.24
CA SER A 102 8.57 11.80 3.94
C SER A 102 8.20 12.32 2.55
N ILE A 103 8.29 11.48 1.51
CA ILE A 103 7.92 11.85 0.14
C ILE A 103 6.43 12.19 0.05
N THR A 104 5.58 11.41 0.71
CA THR A 104 4.12 11.64 0.72
C THR A 104 3.79 13.01 1.30
N ILE A 105 4.41 13.38 2.44
CA ILE A 105 4.21 14.69 3.05
C ILE A 105 4.71 15.81 2.12
N SER A 106 5.88 15.64 1.48
CA SER A 106 6.44 16.68 0.60
C SER A 106 5.69 16.86 -0.73
N SER A 107 4.98 15.83 -1.21
CA SER A 107 4.30 15.83 -2.51
C SER A 107 2.79 16.06 -2.41
N ILE A 108 2.24 16.17 -1.20
CA ILE A 108 0.80 16.27 -0.96
C ILE A 108 0.21 17.53 -1.60
N ASP A 109 0.88 18.68 -1.45
CA ASP A 109 0.40 19.96 -1.99
C ASP A 109 0.38 19.95 -3.52
N GLN A 110 1.42 19.38 -4.15
CA GLN A 110 1.50 19.22 -5.59
C GLN A 110 0.39 18.31 -6.10
N PHE A 111 0.17 17.17 -5.43
CA PHE A 111 -0.92 16.26 -5.76
C PHE A 111 -2.29 16.94 -5.66
N HIS A 112 -2.57 17.66 -4.57
CA HIS A 112 -3.83 18.39 -4.40
C HIS A 112 -4.05 19.44 -5.48
N SER A 113 -3.00 20.20 -5.83
CA SER A 113 -3.07 21.20 -6.90
C SER A 113 -3.41 20.57 -8.26
N THR A 114 -2.74 19.47 -8.62
CA THR A 114 -3.02 18.73 -9.86
C THR A 114 -4.45 18.19 -9.86
N VAL A 115 -4.88 17.50 -8.80
CA VAL A 115 -6.24 16.96 -8.72
C VAL A 115 -7.29 18.06 -8.80
N ASN A 116 -7.10 19.19 -8.10
CA ASN A 116 -8.02 20.32 -8.16
C ASN A 116 -8.14 20.91 -9.56
N SER A 117 -7.03 21.07 -10.27
CA SER A 117 -7.05 21.59 -11.64
C SER A 117 -7.73 20.62 -12.62
N SER A 118 -7.45 19.32 -12.52
CA SER A 118 -8.10 18.29 -13.33
C SER A 118 -9.61 18.21 -13.07
N LEU A 119 -10.02 18.23 -11.79
CA LEU A 119 -11.45 18.22 -11.42
C LEU A 119 -12.15 19.51 -11.87
N LEU A 120 -11.52 20.68 -11.74
CA LEU A 120 -12.08 21.94 -12.23
C LEU A 120 -12.29 21.90 -13.74
N GLN A 121 -11.37 21.30 -14.50
CA GLN A 121 -11.53 21.12 -15.93
C GLN A 121 -12.67 20.15 -16.26
N ALA A 122 -12.80 19.04 -15.51
CA ALA A 122 -13.91 18.11 -15.68
C ALA A 122 -15.27 18.80 -15.42
N VAL A 123 -15.38 19.64 -14.39
CA VAL A 123 -16.58 20.43 -14.10
C VAL A 123 -16.90 21.41 -15.24
N LYS A 124 -15.90 22.18 -15.71
CA LYS A 124 -16.09 23.12 -16.82
C LYS A 124 -16.54 22.41 -18.10
N GLY A 125 -16.02 21.21 -18.33
CA GLY A 125 -16.34 20.39 -19.49
C GLY A 125 -17.59 19.53 -19.36
N TYR A 126 -18.28 19.53 -18.21
CA TYR A 126 -19.35 18.59 -17.86
C TYR A 126 -20.41 18.45 -18.97
N TYR A 127 -21.01 19.57 -19.42
CA TYR A 127 -22.05 19.56 -20.46
C TYR A 127 -21.52 19.39 -21.90
N SER A 128 -20.20 19.45 -22.09
CA SER A 128 -19.56 19.40 -23.41
C SER A 128 -18.87 18.07 -23.71
N ASN A 129 -18.59 17.28 -22.68
CA ASN A 129 -17.88 16.02 -22.79
C ASN A 129 -18.61 14.93 -22.01
N LYS A 130 -19.26 14.03 -22.75
CA LYS A 130 -20.05 12.91 -22.20
C LYS A 130 -19.25 12.02 -21.25
N LEU A 131 -17.94 11.89 -21.45
CA LEU A 131 -17.07 11.08 -20.56
C LEU A 131 -16.82 11.80 -19.22
N TYR A 132 -16.80 13.13 -19.20
CA TYR A 132 -16.72 13.90 -17.96
C TYR A 132 -18.03 13.86 -17.20
N GLU A 133 -19.16 14.03 -17.89
CA GLU A 133 -20.50 13.85 -17.33
C GLU A 133 -20.64 12.48 -16.64
N GLU A 134 -20.39 11.41 -17.38
CA GLU A 134 -20.55 10.04 -16.88
C GLU A 134 -19.68 9.73 -15.65
N GLN A 135 -18.41 10.15 -15.64
CA GLN A 135 -17.53 9.89 -14.50
C GLN A 135 -17.83 10.79 -13.30
N MET A 136 -18.23 12.06 -13.51
CA MET A 136 -18.62 12.95 -12.41
C MET A 136 -19.93 12.50 -11.77
N ASP A 137 -20.92 12.05 -12.55
CA ASP A 137 -22.17 11.52 -12.02
C ASP A 137 -21.94 10.24 -11.20
N ARG A 138 -21.09 9.34 -11.70
CA ARG A 138 -20.67 8.14 -10.93
C ARG A 138 -19.93 8.52 -9.65
N LEU A 139 -19.08 9.53 -9.68
CA LEU A 139 -18.34 10.01 -8.50
C LEU A 139 -19.32 10.56 -7.45
N GLN A 140 -20.25 11.42 -7.87
CA GLN A 140 -21.28 12.01 -7.01
C GLN A 140 -22.23 10.95 -6.45
N SER A 141 -22.74 10.06 -7.29
CA SER A 141 -23.62 8.97 -6.85
C SER A 141 -22.94 8.07 -5.82
N ARG A 142 -21.64 7.80 -5.98
CA ARG A 142 -20.91 6.88 -5.10
C ARG A 142 -20.53 7.49 -3.75
N TYR A 143 -20.12 8.76 -3.72
CA TYR A 143 -19.51 9.36 -2.53
C TYR A 143 -20.25 10.56 -1.94
N ILE A 144 -21.18 11.19 -2.67
CA ILE A 144 -21.86 12.42 -2.26
C ILE A 144 -23.34 12.18 -1.98
N ASN A 145 -24.06 11.52 -2.90
CA ASN A 145 -25.51 11.32 -2.79
C ASN A 145 -25.94 10.21 -1.81
N ASN A 146 -24.99 9.51 -1.17
CA ASN A 146 -25.29 8.56 -0.10
C ASN A 146 -25.39 9.22 1.30
N PHE A 147 -25.22 10.54 1.38
CA PHE A 147 -25.24 11.32 2.62
C PHE A 147 -26.38 12.35 2.71
N LEU A 148 -27.29 12.38 1.72
CA LEU A 148 -28.52 13.16 1.69
C LEU A 148 -29.72 12.21 1.62
#